data_AF-A0A848FFJ3-F1
#
_entry.id   AF-A0A848FFJ3-F1
#
_cell.length_a   1.000
_cell.length_b   1.000
_cell.length_c   1.000
_cell.angle_alpha   90.00
_cell.angle_beta   90.00
_cell.angle_gamma   90.00
#
_symmetry.space_group_name_H-M   'P 1'
#
loop_
_entity.id
_entity.type
_entity.pdbx_description
1 polymer ?
#
loop_
_entity_poly.entity_id
_entity_poly.type
_entity_poly.pdbx_seq_one_letter_code
_entity_poly.pdbx_strand_id
1 'polypeptide(L)'
;MFTLFIVRRRWADAVNQVDISVDDVGPVTTVPQSFIQARLASGRHQLALSWEGAQAVLEVEGVAGEVRFVELAGSTWFWGSRYRWVANDQEGARARARASRLIAVMDLAH
;
A
#
# COMPACT_ATOMS: atom_id res chain seq x y z
N MET A 1 -10.74 -9.48 -12.46
CA MET A 1 -10.27 -8.39 -11.58
C MET A 1 -10.20 -8.87 -10.14
N PHE A 2 -9.27 -8.35 -9.35
CA PHE A 2 -9.26 -8.44 -7.90
C PHE A 2 -9.13 -7.04 -7.28
N THR A 3 -9.49 -6.93 -6.00
CA THR A 3 -9.33 -5.68 -5.24
C THR A 3 -8.16 -5.81 -4.28
N LEU A 4 -7.22 -4.89 -4.37
CA LEU A 4 -6.12 -4.74 -3.43
C LEU A 4 -6.34 -3.50 -2.57
N PHE A 5 -6.31 -3.68 -1.25
CA PHE A 5 -6.23 -2.58 -0.30
C PHE A 5 -4.80 -2.40 0.17
N ILE A 6 -4.23 -1.22 -0.09
CA ILE A 6 -2.87 -0.85 0.32
C ILE A 6 -2.96 0.04 1.55
N VAL A 7 -2.58 -0.47 2.72
CA VAL A 7 -2.90 0.11 4.02
C VAL A 7 -1.65 0.66 4.70
N ARG A 8 -1.71 1.89 5.21
CA ARG A 8 -0.62 2.44 6.03
C ARG A 8 -0.70 1.87 7.44
N ARG A 9 0.27 1.02 7.80
CA ARG A 9 0.40 0.45 9.15
C ARG A 9 1.07 1.48 10.06
N ARG A 10 0.33 1.94 11.05
CA ARG A 10 0.83 2.91 12.05
C ARG A 10 1.90 2.26 12.92
N TRP A 11 3.14 2.74 12.87
CA TRP A 11 4.17 2.62 13.92
C TRP A 11 5.18 3.77 13.72
N ALA A 12 5.29 4.69 14.69
CA ALA A 12 6.15 5.90 14.73
C ALA A 12 6.05 6.92 13.56
N ASP A 13 5.50 6.52 12.42
CA ASP A 13 5.41 7.26 11.18
C ASP A 13 4.24 8.26 11.19
N ALA A 14 4.40 9.37 11.90
CA ALA A 14 3.34 10.36 12.08
C ALA A 14 3.35 11.52 11.06
N VAL A 15 4.36 11.61 10.18
CA VAL A 15 4.55 12.81 9.34
C VAL A 15 4.94 12.54 7.88
N ASN A 16 5.52 11.38 7.56
CA ASN A 16 6.14 11.21 6.26
C ASN A 16 5.14 10.80 5.18
N GLN A 17 5.30 11.45 4.04
CA GLN A 17 4.65 11.10 2.79
C GLN A 17 5.39 9.90 2.18
N VAL A 18 4.62 8.90 1.75
CA VAL A 18 5.15 7.77 1.00
C VAL A 18 4.35 7.62 -0.27
N ASP A 19 5.06 7.70 -1.38
CA ASP A 19 4.47 7.56 -2.71
C ASP A 19 4.32 6.09 -3.05
N ILE A 20 3.17 5.74 -3.62
CA ILE A 20 2.85 4.39 -4.06
C ILE A 20 2.52 4.39 -5.54
N SER A 21 3.07 3.45 -6.28
CA SER A 21 2.68 3.13 -7.65
C SER A 21 2.30 1.65 -7.78
N VAL A 22 1.43 1.37 -8.75
CA VAL A 22 1.04 0.01 -9.13
C VAL A 22 1.25 -0.13 -10.63
N ASP A 23 2.08 -1.08 -11.05
CA ASP A 23 2.51 -1.27 -12.43
C ASP A 23 2.96 0.04 -13.09
N ASP A 24 3.79 0.79 -12.37
CA ASP A 24 4.29 2.12 -12.74
C ASP A 24 3.21 3.21 -12.93
N VAL A 25 1.94 2.91 -12.62
CA VAL A 25 0.86 3.89 -12.56
C VAL A 25 0.82 4.56 -11.19
N GLY A 26 0.85 5.88 -11.17
CA GLY A 26 0.95 6.70 -9.95
C GLY A 26 1.89 7.90 -10.17
N PRO A 27 2.47 8.48 -9.10
CA PRO A 27 2.35 8.08 -7.71
C PRO A 27 1.06 8.57 -7.05
N VAL A 28 0.57 7.81 -6.07
CA VAL A 28 -0.40 8.27 -5.07
C VAL A 28 0.33 8.44 -3.75
N THR A 29 0.36 9.67 -3.25
CA THR A 29 0.99 9.99 -1.98
C THR A 29 0.11 9.56 -0.80
N THR A 30 0.64 8.67 0.03
CA THR A 30 -0.02 8.22 1.26
C THR A 30 0.45 9.00 2.48
N VAL A 31 -0.45 9.12 3.45
CA VAL A 31 -0.20 9.75 4.76
C VAL A 31 -0.48 8.75 5.88
N PRO A 32 -0.17 9.06 7.15
CA PRO A 32 -0.55 8.18 8.25
C PRO A 32 -2.07 7.96 8.30
N GLN A 33 -2.50 6.76 8.70
CA GLN A 33 -3.92 6.37 8.80
C GLN A 33 -4.71 6.53 7.48
N SER A 34 -4.05 6.34 6.34
CA SER A 34 -4.71 6.27 5.03
C SER A 34 -4.59 4.89 4.40
N PHE A 35 -5.44 4.64 3.41
CA PHE A 35 -5.30 3.50 2.51
C PHE A 35 -5.73 3.86 1.08
N ILE A 36 -5.24 3.07 0.14
CA ILE A 36 -5.61 3.10 -1.29
C ILE A 36 -6.39 1.83 -1.60
N GLN A 37 -7.41 1.94 -2.44
CA GLN A 37 -8.03 0.80 -3.09
C GLN A 37 -7.56 0.74 -4.54
N ALA A 38 -6.96 -0.38 -4.96
CA ALA A 38 -6.63 -0.64 -6.35
C ALA A 38 -7.50 -1.78 -6.88
N ARG A 39 -8.14 -1.57 -8.03
CA ARG A 39 -8.85 -2.61 -8.79
C ARG A 39 -7.91 -3.04 -9.90
N LEU A 40 -7.49 -4.30 -9.88
CA LEU A 40 -6.44 -4.83 -10.73
C LEU A 40 -6.99 -5.95 -11.60
N ALA A 41 -6.43 -6.15 -12.79
CA ALA A 41 -6.69 -7.35 -13.58
C ALA A 41 -6.35 -8.62 -12.76
N SER A 42 -6.87 -9.78 -13.12
CA SER A 42 -6.44 -11.02 -12.44
C SER A 42 -5.04 -11.38 -12.95
N GLY A 43 -4.13 -11.77 -12.06
CA GLY A 43 -2.73 -12.04 -12.39
C GLY A 43 -1.77 -11.33 -11.46
N ARG A 44 -0.54 -11.11 -11.96
CA ARG A 44 0.56 -10.52 -11.20
C ARG A 44 0.70 -9.03 -11.47
N HIS A 45 0.91 -8.27 -10.40
CA HIS A 45 1.10 -6.83 -10.41
C HIS A 45 2.29 -6.46 -9.52
N GLN A 46 3.01 -5.40 -9.90
CA GLN A 46 4.12 -4.88 -9.13
C GLN A 46 3.67 -3.63 -8.36
N LEU A 47 3.88 -3.66 -7.05
CA LEU A 47 3.71 -2.50 -6.18
C LEU A 47 5.07 -1.87 -5.93
N ALA A 48 5.16 -0.55 -6.06
CA ALA A 48 6.34 0.21 -5.67
C ALA A 48 5.96 1.22 -4.61
N LEU A 49 6.84 1.40 -3.62
CA LEU A 49 6.77 2.48 -2.65
C LEU A 49 8.08 3.26 -2.69
N SER A 50 8.01 4.59 -2.66
CA SER A 50 9.18 5.48 -2.66
C SER A 50 9.10 6.55 -1.56
N TRP A 51 10.25 6.84 -0.94
CA TRP A 51 10.40 7.80 0.14
C TRP A 51 11.85 8.28 0.21
N GLU A 52 12.10 9.57 0.38
CA GLU A 52 13.46 10.11 0.66
C GLU A 52 14.58 9.56 -0.27
N GLY A 53 14.28 9.31 -1.56
CA GLY A 53 15.22 8.72 -2.52
C GLY A 53 15.43 7.21 -2.43
N ALA A 54 14.79 6.52 -1.48
CA ALA A 54 14.71 5.08 -1.36
C ALA A 54 13.43 4.51 -1.99
N GLN A 55 13.49 3.23 -2.35
CA GLN A 55 12.37 2.49 -2.94
C GLN A 55 12.32 1.06 -2.44
N ALA A 56 11.12 0.49 -2.37
CA ALA A 56 10.89 -0.92 -2.15
C ALA A 56 9.77 -1.43 -3.07
N VAL A 57 9.93 -2.65 -3.57
CA VAL A 57 8.96 -3.29 -4.48
C VAL A 57 8.38 -4.57 -3.85
N LEU A 58 7.15 -4.91 -4.23
CA LEU A 58 6.49 -6.16 -3.88
C LEU A 58 5.67 -6.64 -5.08
N GLU A 59 5.83 -7.90 -5.47
CA GLU A 59 4.91 -8.56 -6.38
C GLU A 59 3.69 -9.07 -5.61
N VAL A 60 2.51 -8.82 -6.16
CA VAL A 60 1.26 -9.39 -5.69
C VAL A 60 0.59 -10.13 -6.83
N GLU A 61 -0.04 -11.25 -6.51
CA GLU A 61 -0.82 -12.03 -7.47
C GLU A 61 -2.25 -12.16 -6.95
N GLY A 62 -3.24 -12.01 -7.81
CA GLY A 62 -4.64 -12.10 -7.40
C GLY A 62 -5.51 -12.80 -8.41
N VAL A 63 -6.53 -13.51 -7.91
CA VAL A 63 -7.53 -14.19 -8.75
C VAL A 63 -8.83 -13.40 -8.86
N ALA A 64 -9.64 -13.71 -9.87
CA ALA A 64 -10.89 -12.99 -10.08
C ALA A 64 -11.82 -13.02 -8.85
N GLY A 65 -12.30 -11.86 -8.42
CA GLY A 65 -13.18 -11.70 -7.26
C GLY A 65 -12.47 -11.66 -5.91
N GLU A 66 -11.15 -11.85 -5.87
CA GLU A 66 -10.37 -11.81 -4.63
C GLU A 66 -10.30 -10.39 -4.05
N VAL A 67 -10.25 -10.32 -2.71
CA VAL A 67 -9.93 -9.11 -1.96
C VAL A 67 -8.67 -9.36 -1.14
N ARG A 68 -7.59 -8.63 -1.43
CA ARG A 68 -6.31 -8.74 -0.74
C ARG A 68 -5.97 -7.46 0.01
N PHE A 69 -5.17 -7.60 1.05
CA PHE A 69 -4.61 -6.49 1.81
C PHE A 69 -3.09 -6.59 1.81
N VAL A 70 -2.43 -5.47 1.54
CA VAL A 70 -0.99 -5.30 1.72
C VAL A 70 -0.80 -4.06 2.57
N GLU A 71 0.19 -4.10 3.44
CA GLU A 71 0.51 -2.98 4.29
C GLU A 71 1.86 -2.39 3.98
N LEU A 72 1.94 -1.09 4.22
CA LEU A 72 3.17 -0.37 4.37
C LEU A 72 3.49 -0.25 5.86
N ALA A 73 4.59 -0.87 6.31
CA ALA A 73 5.12 -0.67 7.64
C ALA A 73 6.28 0.31 7.61
N GLY A 74 6.14 1.42 8.35
CA GLY A 74 7.16 2.43 8.54
C GLY A 74 7.83 2.35 9.90
N SER A 75 9.05 2.86 9.98
CA SER A 75 9.71 3.24 11.24
C SER A 75 10.46 4.53 10.99
N THR A 76 10.28 5.51 11.89
CA THR A 76 10.88 6.84 11.81
C THR A 76 11.73 7.08 13.06
N TRP A 77 12.91 7.64 12.86
CA TRP A 77 13.83 8.03 13.93
C TRP A 77 14.50 9.37 13.56
N PHE A 78 15.26 9.95 14.49
CA PHE A 78 15.89 11.26 14.31
C PHE A 78 16.85 11.36 13.11
N TRP A 79 17.28 10.22 12.56
CA TRP A 79 18.26 10.12 11.46
C TRP A 79 17.65 9.63 10.14
N GLY A 80 16.33 9.51 10.04
CA GLY A 80 15.65 9.14 8.81
C GLY A 80 14.47 8.20 8.98
N SER A 81 13.98 7.70 7.85
CA SER A 81 12.83 6.79 7.80
C SER A 81 13.10 5.54 6.98
N ARG A 82 12.42 4.45 7.33
CA ARG A 82 12.44 3.21 6.56
C ARG A 82 11.05 2.64 6.43
N TYR A 83 10.72 2.26 5.20
CA TYR A 83 9.47 1.60 4.87
C TYR A 83 9.71 0.24 4.25
N ARG A 84 8.72 -0.64 4.42
CA ARG A 84 8.69 -1.95 3.79
C ARG A 84 7.26 -2.40 3.56
N TRP A 85 7.10 -3.31 2.60
CA TRP A 85 5.87 -4.04 2.41
C TRP A 85 5.67 -5.14 3.46
N VAL A 86 4.41 -5.39 3.82
CA VAL A 86 3.96 -6.46 4.71
C VAL A 86 2.67 -7.06 4.14
N ALA A 87 2.68 -8.35 3.82
CA ALA A 87 1.53 -9.02 3.19
C ALA A 87 1.02 -10.25 3.97
N ASN A 88 1.60 -10.54 5.14
CA ASN A 88 1.36 -11.78 5.90
C ASN A 88 0.22 -11.70 6.93
N ASP A 89 -0.41 -10.53 7.11
CA ASP A 89 -1.47 -10.29 8.10
C ASP A 89 -2.72 -9.67 7.45
N GLN A 90 -3.51 -10.50 6.76
CA GLN A 90 -4.70 -10.05 6.03
C GLN A 90 -5.79 -9.51 6.97
N GLU A 91 -6.04 -10.17 8.09
CA GLU A 91 -7.09 -9.79 9.03
C GLU A 91 -6.75 -8.48 9.76
N GLY A 92 -5.52 -8.36 10.25
CA GLY A 92 -5.06 -7.13 10.91
C GLY A 92 -5.01 -5.96 9.93
N ALA A 93 -4.55 -6.18 8.70
CA ALA A 93 -4.56 -5.14 7.67
C ALA A 93 -5.98 -4.69 7.33
N ARG A 94 -6.95 -5.62 7.24
CA ARG A 94 -8.37 -5.30 7.05
C ARG A 94 -8.94 -4.48 8.21
N ALA A 95 -8.63 -4.85 9.45
CA ALA A 95 -9.07 -4.10 10.62
C ALA A 95 -8.52 -2.66 10.60
N ARG A 96 -7.24 -2.49 10.23
CA ARG A 96 -6.59 -1.17 10.09
C ARG A 96 -7.16 -0.36 8.93
N ALA A 97 -7.48 -0.98 7.80
CA ALA A 97 -8.14 -0.32 6.67
C ALA A 97 -9.49 0.27 7.10
N ARG A 98 -10.30 -0.47 7.87
CA ARG A 98 -11.59 0.02 8.40
C ARG A 98 -11.45 1.23 9.33
N ALA A 99 -10.31 1.36 10.01
CA ALA A 99 -10.00 2.47 10.91
C ALA A 99 -9.23 3.61 10.22
N SER A 100 -9.02 3.52 8.90
CA SER A 100 -8.21 4.46 8.12
C SER A 100 -9.05 5.17 7.07
N ARG A 101 -8.54 6.28 6.54
CA ARG A 101 -9.19 7.06 5.48
C ARG A 101 -8.83 6.50 4.10
N LEU A 102 -9.84 6.24 3.27
CA LEU A 102 -9.63 6.03 1.83
C LEU A 102 -9.19 7.35 1.20
N ILE A 103 -8.03 7.37 0.56
CA ILE A 103 -7.51 8.60 -0.09
C ILE A 103 -7.48 8.52 -1.61
N ALA A 104 -7.52 7.32 -2.19
CA ALA A 104 -7.54 7.12 -3.63
C ALA A 104 -8.16 5.78 -4.01
N VAL A 105 -8.82 5.76 -5.17
CA VAL A 105 -9.22 4.54 -5.88
C VAL A 105 -8.49 4.52 -7.21
N MET A 106 -7.69 3.49 -7.45
CA MET A 106 -7.01 3.24 -8.72
C MET A 106 -7.81 2.18 -9.48
N ASP A 107 -8.32 2.51 -10.66
CA ASP A 107 -8.99 1.54 -11.53
C ASP A 107 -8.05 1.14 -12.67
N LEU A 108 -7.40 -0.02 -12.51
CA LEU A 108 -6.38 -0.56 -13.39
C LEU A 108 -6.79 -1.94 -13.91
N ALA A 109 -8.08 -2.26 -13.88
CA ALA A 109 -8.61 -3.55 -14.31
C ALA A 109 -8.86 -3.63 -15.83
N HIS A 110 -8.10 -2.87 -16.62
CA HIS A 110 -8.25 -2.78 -18.08
C HIS A 110 -7.72 -4.03 -18.82
#